data_AF-A0A2J6HXU7-F1
#
_entry.id   AF-A0A2J6HXU7-F1
#
_cell.length_a   1.000
_cell.length_b   1.000
_cell.length_c   1.000
_cell.angle_alpha   90.00
_cell.angle_beta   90.00
_cell.angle_gamma   90.00
#
_symmetry.space_group_name_H-M   'P 1'
#
loop_
_entity.id
_entity.type
_entity.pdbx_description
1 polymer ?
#
loop_
_entity_poly.entity_id
_entity_poly.type
_entity_poly.pdbx_seq_one_letter_code
_entity_poly.pdbx_strand_id
1 'polypeptide(L)' 'MAEPEFHKNNNKWFAGNILKAIRDFQMLEPGETVAIGLSGGIDSTVLLYAMAYINRYSPVTYD' A
#
# COMPACT_ATOMS: atom_id res chain seq x y z
N MET A 1 13.90 -4.27 14.91
CA MET A 1 13.46 -4.56 13.54
C MET A 1 14.07 -3.50 12.65
N ALA A 2 14.79 -3.87 11.60
CA ALA A 2 15.25 -2.88 10.62
C ALA A 2 14.02 -2.33 9.87
N GLU A 3 13.95 -1.02 9.65
CA GLU A 3 12.95 -0.44 8.76
C GLU A 3 13.11 -1.08 7.38
N PRO A 4 12.02 -1.51 6.72
CA PRO A 4 12.11 -2.05 5.37
C PRO A 4 12.74 -0.98 4.45
N GLU A 5 13.80 -1.35 3.74
CA GLU A 5 14.39 -0.45 2.76
C GLU A 5 13.45 -0.33 1.55
N PHE A 6 12.86 0.85 1.38
CA PHE A 6 11.94 1.11 0.29
C PHE A 6 12.70 1.55 -0.96
N HIS A 7 12.88 0.63 -1.90
CA HIS A 7 13.60 0.91 -3.14
C HIS A 7 12.79 1.82 -4.09
N LYS A 8 13.47 2.81 -4.68
CA LYS A 8 12.89 3.79 -5.64
C LYS A 8 12.14 3.16 -6.81
N ASN A 9 12.46 1.91 -7.18
CA ASN A 9 11.80 1.21 -8.29
C ASN A 9 10.45 0.57 -7.92
N ASN A 10 10.05 0.56 -6.65
CA ASN A 10 8.81 -0.06 -6.18
C ASN A 10 7.55 0.55 -6.83
N ASN A 11 7.63 1.82 -7.26
CA ASN A 11 6.55 2.45 -8.01
C ASN A 11 6.24 1.74 -9.33
N LYS A 12 7.29 1.30 -10.07
CA LYS A 12 7.14 0.58 -11.33
C LYS A 12 6.60 -0.84 -11.12
N TRP A 13 7.00 -1.49 -10.03
CA TRP A 13 6.68 -2.90 -9.80
C TRP A 13 5.26 -3.12 -9.27
N PHE A 14 4.80 -2.29 -8.33
CA PHE A 14 3.47 -2.50 -7.73
C PHE A 14 2.71 -1.20 -7.44
N ALA A 15 3.37 -0.13 -6.98
CA ALA A 15 2.64 1.00 -6.40
C ALA A 15 1.76 1.73 -7.44
N GLY A 16 2.23 1.88 -8.68
CA GLY A 16 1.46 2.51 -9.75
C GLY A 16 0.16 1.76 -10.07
N ASN A 17 0.20 0.42 -10.11
CA ASN A 17 -0.99 -0.39 -10.38
C ASN A 17 -1.98 -0.35 -9.22
N ILE A 18 -1.49 -0.37 -7.97
CA ILE A 18 -2.34 -0.29 -6.78
C ILE A 18 -2.99 1.10 -6.66
N LEU A 19 -2.22 2.17 -6.86
CA LEU A 19 -2.75 3.55 -6.87
C LEU A 19 -3.80 3.74 -7.96
N LYS A 20 -3.59 3.14 -9.14
CA LYS A 20 -4.60 3.10 -10.20
C LYS A 20 -5.86 2.37 -9.74
N ALA A 21 -5.74 1.20 -9.11
CA ALA A 21 -6.90 0.46 -8.61
C ALA A 21 -7.66 1.24 -7.53
N ILE A 22 -6.96 1.81 -6.54
CA ILE A 22 -7.57 2.63 -5.48
C ILE A 22 -8.39 3.76 -6.10
N ARG A 23 -7.84 4.47 -7.09
CA ARG A 23 -8.54 5.56 -7.78
C ARG A 23 -9.70 5.08 -8.64
N ASP A 24 -9.46 4.08 -9.49
CA ASP A 24 -10.43 3.65 -10.51
C ASP A 24 -11.65 2.97 -9.87
N PHE A 25 -11.49 2.35 -8.70
CA PHE A 25 -12.56 1.69 -7.93
C PHE A 25 -13.00 2.46 -6.69
N GLN A 26 -12.45 3.66 -6.44
CA GLN A 26 -12.73 4.48 -5.25
C GLN A 26 -12.64 3.66 -3.95
N MET A 27 -11.56 2.89 -3.80
CA MET A 27 -11.44 1.89 -2.73
C MET A 27 -11.26 2.49 -1.33
N LEU A 28 -10.80 3.75 -1.24
CA LEU A 28 -10.45 4.42 0.01
C LEU A 28 -10.98 5.86 -0.02
N GLU A 29 -11.39 6.35 1.14
CA GLU A 29 -11.68 7.77 1.37
C GLU A 29 -10.54 8.48 2.15
N PRO A 30 -10.34 9.80 1.96
CA PRO A 30 -9.32 10.54 2.71
C PRO A 30 -9.58 10.50 4.22
N GLY A 31 -8.57 10.10 5.00
CA GLY A 31 -8.66 10.02 6.46
C GLY A 31 -9.39 8.77 6.99
N GLU A 32 -9.70 7.82 6.11
CA GLU A 32 -10.20 6.49 6.50
C GLU A 32 -9.13 5.71 7.26
N THR A 33 -9.54 4.91 8.24
CA THR A 33 -8.69 3.89 8.87
C THR A 33 -8.76 2.58 8.09
N VAL A 34 -7.61 2.07 7.64
CA VAL A 34 -7.52 0.89 6.76
C VAL A 34 -7.07 -0.33 7.54
N ALA A 35 -7.98 -1.30 7.69
CA ALA A 35 -7.66 -2.60 8.26
C ALA A 35 -7.21 -3.59 7.18
N ILE A 36 -6.04 -4.21 7.37
CA ILE A 36 -5.51 -5.24 6.46
C ILE A 36 -5.59 -6.61 7.15
N GLY A 37 -6.36 -7.52 6.54
CA GLY A 37 -6.47 -8.91 7.01
C GLY A 37 -5.19 -9.70 6.73
N LEU A 38 -4.54 -10.20 7.77
CA LEU A 38 -3.33 -11.02 7.67
C LEU A 38 -3.66 -12.50 7.84
N SER A 39 -3.50 -13.27 6.76
CA SER A 39 -3.67 -14.74 6.80
C SER A 39 -2.37 -15.49 7.12
N GLY A 40 -1.23 -14.78 7.13
CA GLY A 40 0.11 -15.37 7.18
C GLY A 40 0.64 -15.79 5.80
N GLY A 41 -0.16 -15.65 4.76
CA GLY A 41 0.25 -15.88 3.37
C GLY A 41 1.05 -14.71 2.80
N ILE A 42 1.78 -15.00 1.71
CA ILE A 42 2.58 -14.01 1.00
C ILE A 42 1.72 -12.86 0.48
N ASP A 43 0.53 -13.14 -0.03
CA ASP A 43 -0.34 -12.11 -0.61
C ASP A 43 -0.76 -11.07 0.43
N SER A 44 -1.25 -11.53 1.60
CA SER A 44 -1.64 -10.63 2.68
C SER A 44 -0.46 -9.83 3.26
N THR A 45 0.73 -10.44 3.31
CA THR A 45 1.94 -9.79 3.82
C THR A 45 2.48 -8.76 2.83
N VAL A 46 2.46 -9.08 1.53
CA VAL A 46 2.85 -8.17 0.46
C VAL A 46 1.87 -7.01 0.37
N LEU A 47 0.57 -7.25 0.52
CA LEU A 47 -0.43 -6.19 0.55
C LEU A 47 -0.16 -5.21 1.71
N LEU A 48 0.11 -5.71 2.91
CA LEU A 48 0.49 -4.87 4.05
C LEU A 48 1.72 -4.00 3.73
N TYR A 49 2.78 -4.62 3.20
CA TYR A 49 4.00 -3.89 2.82
C TYR A 49 3.74 -2.83 1.75
N ALA A 50 2.98 -3.18 0.71
CA ALA A 50 2.68 -2.29 -0.40
C ALA A 50 1.82 -1.11 0.03
N MET A 51 0.82 -1.34 0.87
CA MET A 51 0.00 -0.27 1.46
C MET A 51 0.85 0.64 2.35
N ALA A 52 1.67 0.09 3.25
CA ALA A 52 2.59 0.90 4.05
C ALA A 52 3.54 1.78 3.20
N TYR A 53 4.05 1.25 2.08
CA TYR A 53 4.83 2.03 1.11
C TYR A 53 4.00 3.16 0.47
N ILE A 54 2.77 2.87 0.03
CA ILE A 54 1.88 3.84 -0.61
C ILE A 54 1.52 4.97 0.35
N ASN A 55 1.19 4.65 1.60
CA ASN A 55 0.84 5.66 2.61
C ASN A 55 2.00 6.62 2.89
N ARG A 56 3.25 6.12 2.80
CA ARG A 56 4.46 6.90 3.08
C ARG A 56 4.96 7.74 1.90
N TYR A 57 4.79 7.27 0.67
CA TYR A 57 5.45 7.85 -0.51
C TYR A 57 4.49 8.33 -1.60
N SER A 58 3.18 8.24 -1.39
CA SER A 58 2.18 8.74 -2.34
C SER A 58 1.31 9.83 -1.72
N PRO A 59 0.54 10.58 -2.52
CA PRO A 59 -0.43 11.55 -2.00
C PRO A 59 -1.65 10.91 -1.31
N VAL A 60 -1.85 9.60 -1.47
CA VAL A 60 -2.95 8.87 -0.83
C VAL A 60 -2.53 8.58 0.60
N THR A 61 -3.24 9.15 1.56
CA THR A 61 -2.98 9.03 2.99
C THR A 61 -4.18 8.45 3.71
N TYR A 62 -3.90 7.55 4.67
CA TYR A 62 -4.88 6.87 5.51
C TYR A 62 -4.23 6.46 6.83
N ASP A 63 -5.05 6.14 7.82
CA ASP A 63 -4.61 5.69 9.15
C ASP A 63 -4.53 4.16 9.25
#